data_AF-A0A1H6H2G9-F1
#
_entry.id   AF-A0A1H6H2G9-F1
#
_cell.length_a   1.000
_cell.length_b   1.000
_cell.length_c   1.000
_cell.angle_alpha   90.00
_cell.angle_beta   90.00
_cell.angle_gamma   90.00
#
_symmetry.space_group_name_H-M   'P 1'
#
loop_
_entity.id
_entity.type
_entity.pdbx_description
1 polymer ?
#
loop_
_entity_poly.entity_id
_entity_poly.type
_entity_poly.pdbx_seq_one_letter_code
_entity_poly.pdbx_strand_id
1 'polypeptide(L)'
;MTVLMRFIRFGLALFAAFASAPAVAAEIVGSRIFVETAFPPTTAELKAARKWAPELFSQAEAAGRPVTVRVARSGRTLMISLESVAICDRVRACPLLVFRDITKSPVYRGGAFQNLILDYRETGTWLILRVWETTTECRISDVAKAICRPVTPPAQGPTGP
;
A
#
# COMPACT_ATOMS: atom_id res chain seq x y z
N MET A 1 -5.29 -42.68 55.56
CA MET A 1 -6.29 -41.64 55.27
C MET A 1 -5.64 -40.29 55.44
N THR A 2 -5.87 -39.38 54.48
CA THR A 2 -6.01 -37.92 54.68
C THR A 2 -4.82 -37.25 55.39
N VAL A 3 -3.89 -36.57 54.71
CA VAL A 3 -3.99 -35.09 54.58
C VAL A 3 -3.10 -34.55 53.44
N LEU A 4 -2.20 -35.33 52.82
CA LEU A 4 -1.15 -34.75 51.98
C LEU A 4 -1.52 -34.45 50.51
N MET A 5 -2.66 -34.91 50.02
CA MET A 5 -3.04 -34.81 48.59
C MET A 5 -4.06 -33.71 48.26
N ARG A 6 -4.44 -32.87 49.23
CA ARG A 6 -5.46 -31.82 49.02
C ARG A 6 -4.89 -30.42 48.75
N PHE A 7 -3.62 -30.15 49.03
CA PHE A 7 -3.06 -28.81 48.88
C PHE A 7 -2.48 -28.51 47.49
N ILE A 8 -2.17 -29.53 46.68
CA ILE A 8 -1.62 -29.30 45.32
C ILE A 8 -2.74 -28.92 44.32
N ARG A 9 -4.00 -29.28 44.60
CA ARG A 9 -5.13 -28.99 43.70
C ARG A 9 -5.73 -27.59 43.87
N PHE A 10 -5.47 -26.90 44.97
CA PHE A 10 -5.99 -25.55 45.21
C PHE A 10 -5.10 -24.42 44.66
N GLY A 11 -3.80 -24.69 44.41
CA GLY A 11 -2.91 -23.70 43.79
C GLY A 11 -3.08 -23.58 42.27
N LEU A 12 -3.57 -24.63 41.60
CA LEU A 12 -3.68 -24.67 40.15
C LEU A 12 -4.98 -24.07 39.60
N ALA A 13 -5.99 -23.87 40.44
CA ALA A 13 -7.29 -23.32 40.01
C ALA A 13 -7.29 -21.79 39.93
N LEU A 14 -6.39 -21.12 40.67
CA LEU A 14 -6.32 -19.64 40.66
C LEU A 14 -5.52 -19.08 39.47
N PHE A 15 -4.65 -19.89 38.85
CA PHE A 15 -3.92 -19.50 37.65
C PHE A 15 -4.72 -19.73 36.35
N ALA A 16 -5.76 -20.56 36.36
CA ALA A 16 -6.57 -20.85 35.18
C ALA A 16 -7.68 -19.82 34.92
N ALA A 17 -8.02 -18.97 35.89
CA ALA A 17 -9.10 -17.99 35.78
C ALA A 17 -8.67 -16.63 35.17
N PHE A 18 -7.36 -16.42 34.93
CA PHE A 18 -6.85 -15.19 34.32
C PHE A 18 -6.51 -15.32 32.82
N ALA A 19 -6.71 -16.50 32.23
CA ALA A 19 -6.39 -16.75 30.82
C ALA A 19 -7.57 -16.52 29.85
N SER A 20 -8.71 -16.01 30.33
CA SER A 20 -9.89 -15.72 29.52
C SER A 20 -10.15 -14.21 29.41
N ALA A 21 -9.12 -13.44 29.06
CA ALA A 21 -9.36 -12.21 28.31
C ALA A 21 -9.64 -12.61 26.87
N PRO A 22 -10.79 -12.24 26.26
CA PRO A 22 -10.91 -12.34 24.83
C PRO A 22 -9.79 -11.46 24.26
N ALA A 23 -8.99 -12.00 23.34
CA ALA A 23 -7.96 -11.25 22.62
C ALA A 23 -8.67 -10.20 21.74
N VAL A 24 -9.08 -9.09 22.36
CA VAL A 24 -9.66 -7.93 21.71
C VAL A 24 -8.66 -6.80 21.91
N ALA A 25 -7.67 -6.74 21.03
CA ALA A 25 -6.89 -5.56 20.66
C ALA A 25 -5.74 -6.02 19.76
N ALA A 26 -5.45 -5.42 18.62
CA ALA A 26 -5.85 -4.12 18.13
C ALA A 26 -6.27 -4.27 16.66
N GLU A 27 -7.46 -3.78 16.34
CA GLU A 27 -7.69 -3.25 15.00
C GLU A 27 -6.57 -2.25 14.74
N ILE A 28 -5.78 -2.47 13.69
CA ILE A 28 -4.74 -1.52 13.29
C ILE A 28 -5.48 -0.30 12.71
N VAL A 29 -5.96 0.56 13.60
CA VAL A 29 -6.54 1.86 13.28
C VAL A 29 -5.38 2.75 12.84
N GLY A 30 -5.27 2.99 11.53
CA GLY A 30 -4.33 3.96 10.97
C GLY A 30 -2.89 3.47 10.90
N SER A 31 -2.61 2.45 10.08
CA SER A 31 -1.21 2.17 9.69
C SER A 31 -0.88 2.88 8.38
N ARG A 32 0.23 3.62 8.39
CA ARG A 32 0.85 4.19 7.19
C ARG A 32 2.09 3.40 6.83
N ILE A 33 2.10 2.83 5.64
CA ILE A 33 3.22 2.08 5.11
C ILE A 33 3.87 2.90 4.00
N PHE A 34 5.13 3.27 4.19
CA PHE A 34 5.96 3.77 3.10
C PHE A 34 6.27 2.62 2.16
N VAL A 35 5.92 2.80 0.88
CA VAL A 35 6.04 1.74 -0.10
C VAL A 35 7.24 2.01 -1.00
N GLU A 36 8.11 1.01 -1.10
CA GLU A 36 9.22 1.02 -2.04
C GLU A 36 8.97 0.01 -3.17
N THR A 37 8.91 0.49 -4.40
CA THR A 37 8.87 -0.36 -5.60
C THR A 37 10.29 -0.80 -5.95
N ALA A 38 10.83 -1.74 -5.17
CA ALA A 38 12.20 -2.22 -5.33
C ALA A 38 12.28 -3.68 -5.83
N PHE A 39 11.19 -4.44 -5.72
CA PHE A 39 11.23 -5.88 -5.97
C PHE A 39 11.15 -6.20 -7.47
N PRO A 40 11.75 -7.32 -7.91
CA PRO A 40 11.58 -7.83 -9.27
C PRO A 40 10.13 -8.35 -9.47
N PRO A 41 9.61 -8.24 -10.71
CA PRO A 41 8.28 -8.73 -11.06
C PRO A 41 8.28 -10.25 -11.26
N THR A 42 7.17 -10.87 -10.89
CA THR A 42 6.80 -12.22 -11.33
C THR A 42 6.34 -12.19 -12.79
N THR A 43 6.23 -13.36 -13.41
CA THR A 43 5.70 -13.52 -14.77
C THR A 43 4.28 -12.96 -14.90
N ALA A 44 3.42 -13.17 -13.89
CA ALA A 44 2.05 -12.66 -13.89
C ALA A 44 2.02 -11.13 -13.87
N GLU A 45 2.90 -10.51 -13.07
CA GLU A 45 3.00 -9.04 -12.97
C GLU A 45 3.56 -8.41 -14.22
N LEU A 46 4.57 -9.02 -14.83
CA LEU A 46 5.10 -8.55 -16.10
C LEU A 46 4.04 -8.63 -17.21
N LYS A 47 3.27 -9.73 -17.24
CA LYS A 47 2.15 -9.89 -18.19
C LYS A 47 1.06 -8.84 -17.96
N ALA A 48 0.71 -8.57 -16.70
CA ALA A 48 -0.27 -7.55 -16.35
C ALA A 48 0.20 -6.14 -16.74
N ALA A 49 1.47 -5.81 -16.49
CA ALA A 49 2.08 -4.54 -16.90
C ALA A 49 1.95 -4.32 -18.42
N ARG A 50 2.37 -5.31 -19.22
CA ARG A 50 2.29 -5.23 -20.69
C ARG A 50 0.86 -5.18 -21.21
N LYS A 51 -0.07 -5.88 -20.55
CA LYS A 51 -1.50 -5.86 -20.91
C LYS A 51 -2.14 -4.49 -20.69
N TRP A 52 -1.83 -3.85 -19.56
CA TRP A 52 -2.55 -2.65 -19.11
C TRP A 52 -1.85 -1.33 -19.44
N ALA A 53 -0.60 -1.38 -19.90
CA ALA A 53 0.15 -0.21 -20.36
C ALA A 53 0.99 -0.50 -21.63
N PRO A 54 0.42 -1.14 -22.67
CA PRO A 54 1.17 -1.51 -23.87
C PRO A 54 1.84 -0.30 -24.53
N GLU A 55 1.16 0.85 -24.53
CA GLU A 55 1.68 2.08 -25.13
C GLU A 55 2.98 2.57 -24.50
N LEU A 56 3.15 2.40 -23.18
CA LEU A 56 4.38 2.81 -22.49
C LEU A 56 5.55 1.89 -22.85
N PHE A 57 5.30 0.59 -23.04
CA PHE A 57 6.34 -0.32 -23.54
C PHE A 57 6.74 0.04 -24.97
N SER A 58 5.76 0.27 -25.85
CA SER A 58 6.04 0.65 -27.24
C SER A 58 6.78 1.97 -27.35
N GLN A 59 6.41 2.98 -26.55
CA GLN A 59 7.09 4.28 -26.51
C GLN A 59 8.55 4.14 -26.07
N ALA A 60 8.78 3.37 -25.00
CA ALA A 60 10.11 3.13 -24.45
C ALA A 60 11.01 2.34 -25.42
N GLU A 61 10.44 1.34 -26.11
CA GLU A 61 11.12 0.56 -27.14
C GLU A 61 11.49 1.41 -28.36
N ALA A 62 10.57 2.24 -28.85
CA ALA A 62 10.83 3.18 -29.94
C ALA A 62 11.96 4.18 -29.63
N ALA A 63 12.14 4.51 -28.35
CA ALA A 63 13.23 5.36 -27.86
C ALA A 63 14.55 4.59 -27.59
N GLY A 64 14.59 3.27 -27.78
CA GLY A 64 15.76 2.44 -27.46
C GLY A 64 16.08 2.39 -25.96
N ARG A 65 15.07 2.60 -25.10
CA ARG A 65 15.18 2.67 -23.64
C ARG A 65 14.15 1.74 -22.99
N PRO A 66 14.43 0.43 -22.88
CA PRO A 66 13.44 -0.55 -22.44
C PRO A 66 12.92 -0.25 -21.03
N VAL A 67 11.64 -0.58 -20.79
CA VAL A 67 11.00 -0.45 -19.48
C VAL A 67 11.54 -1.49 -18.51
N THR A 68 12.04 -1.03 -17.37
CA THR A 68 12.27 -1.86 -16.18
C THR A 68 10.99 -1.85 -15.35
N VAL A 69 10.49 -3.03 -15.01
CA VAL A 69 9.29 -3.16 -14.18
C VAL A 69 9.73 -3.40 -12.75
N ARG A 70 9.25 -2.57 -11.82
CA ARG A 70 9.46 -2.74 -10.38
C ARG A 70 8.13 -2.89 -9.67
N VAL A 71 8.13 -3.63 -8.58
CA VAL A 71 6.89 -3.97 -7.85
C VAL A 71 7.01 -3.73 -6.36
N ALA A 72 5.88 -3.39 -5.76
CA ALA A 72 5.66 -3.43 -4.34
C ALA A 72 4.35 -4.17 -4.04
N ARG A 73 4.36 -4.96 -2.97
CA ARG A 73 3.24 -5.83 -2.57
C ARG A 73 2.95 -5.57 -1.10
N SER A 74 1.72 -5.17 -0.79
CA SER A 74 1.30 -4.93 0.59
C SER A 74 -0.14 -5.39 0.78
N GLY A 75 -0.33 -6.45 1.57
CA GLY A 75 -1.61 -7.12 1.74
C GLY A 75 -2.22 -7.50 0.38
N ARG A 76 -3.41 -6.95 0.08
CA ARG A 76 -4.12 -7.16 -1.20
C ARG A 76 -3.80 -6.11 -2.26
N THR A 77 -2.87 -5.18 -2.00
CA THR A 77 -2.47 -4.15 -2.96
C THR A 77 -1.18 -4.57 -3.65
N LEU A 78 -1.21 -4.61 -4.97
CA LEU A 78 -0.04 -4.72 -5.83
C LEU A 78 0.18 -3.39 -6.54
N MET A 79 1.41 -2.90 -6.54
CA MET A 79 1.82 -1.68 -7.23
C MET A 79 2.94 -2.03 -8.19
N ILE A 80 2.79 -1.62 -9.45
CA ILE A 80 3.75 -1.83 -10.52
C ILE A 80 4.22 -0.46 -11.02
N SER A 81 5.50 -0.16 -10.82
CA SER A 81 6.19 0.99 -11.40
C SER A 81 6.84 0.59 -12.73
N LEU A 82 6.66 1.44 -13.75
CA LEU A 82 7.23 1.26 -15.09
C LEU A 82 8.38 2.26 -15.30
N GLU A 83 9.60 1.81 -15.07
CA GLU A 83 10.79 2.66 -15.02
C GLU A 83 11.52 2.66 -16.36
N SER A 84 11.47 3.78 -17.08
CA SER A 84 12.37 4.09 -18.19
C SER A 84 12.47 5.59 -18.37
N VAL A 85 13.68 6.09 -18.64
CA VAL A 85 13.94 7.50 -18.92
C VAL A 85 13.15 8.06 -20.11
N ALA A 86 12.59 7.21 -20.97
CA ALA A 86 11.76 7.61 -22.11
C ALA A 86 10.30 7.90 -21.73
N ILE A 87 9.82 7.37 -20.60
CA ILE A 87 8.41 7.47 -20.17
C ILE A 87 8.25 8.08 -18.78
N CYS A 88 9.29 8.06 -17.95
CA CYS A 88 9.31 8.78 -16.69
C CYS A 88 9.54 10.26 -16.95
N ASP A 89 8.74 11.10 -16.31
CA ASP A 89 8.99 12.54 -16.30
C ASP A 89 10.20 12.80 -15.37
N ARG A 90 11.20 13.54 -15.88
CA ARG A 90 12.41 13.90 -15.13
C ARG A 90 12.12 14.64 -13.82
N VAL A 91 10.97 15.30 -13.74
CA VAL A 91 10.48 16.03 -12.57
C VAL A 91 9.37 15.25 -11.86
N ARG A 92 8.61 14.42 -12.58
CA ARG A 92 7.30 13.87 -12.14
C ARG A 92 7.18 12.35 -12.29
N ALA A 93 8.12 11.62 -11.73
CA ALA A 93 8.07 10.17 -11.50
C ALA A 93 7.73 9.25 -12.70
N CYS A 94 7.78 7.95 -12.41
CA CYS A 94 7.47 6.91 -13.38
C CYS A 94 5.98 6.52 -13.34
N PRO A 95 5.42 6.07 -14.45
CA PRO A 95 4.05 5.55 -14.48
C PRO A 95 3.82 4.42 -13.48
N LEU A 96 2.65 4.45 -12.84
CA LEU A 96 2.24 3.53 -11.78
C LEU A 96 0.92 2.86 -12.12
N LEU A 97 0.88 1.55 -11.95
CA LEU A 97 -0.34 0.76 -11.97
C LEU A 97 -0.58 0.18 -10.58
N VAL A 98 -1.79 0.32 -10.04
CA VAL A 98 -2.18 -0.28 -8.76
C VAL A 98 -3.33 -1.23 -8.96
N PHE A 99 -3.19 -2.42 -8.40
CA PHE A 99 -4.16 -3.51 -8.49
C PHE A 99 -4.60 -3.93 -7.10
N ARG A 100 -5.90 -4.25 -6.97
CA ARG A 100 -6.45 -5.01 -5.84
C ARG A 100 -6.59 -6.50 -6.16
N ASP A 101 -6.58 -6.81 -7.45
CA ASP A 101 -6.59 -8.12 -8.05
C ASP A 101 -5.92 -7.98 -9.42
N ILE A 102 -4.78 -8.63 -9.61
CA ILE A 102 -3.95 -8.51 -10.82
C ILE A 102 -4.64 -9.07 -12.08
N THR A 103 -5.64 -9.93 -11.89
CA THR A 103 -6.40 -10.52 -13.01
C THR A 103 -7.38 -9.51 -13.62
N LYS A 104 -7.70 -8.45 -12.90
CA LYS A 104 -8.64 -7.38 -13.29
C LYS A 104 -7.89 -6.13 -13.78
N SER A 105 -8.66 -5.11 -14.16
CA SER A 105 -8.11 -3.78 -14.48
C SER A 105 -7.47 -3.15 -13.25
N PRO A 106 -6.40 -2.35 -13.42
CA PRO A 106 -5.82 -1.60 -12.32
C PRO A 106 -6.85 -0.62 -11.77
N VAL A 107 -6.95 -0.55 -10.45
CA VAL A 107 -7.79 0.45 -9.77
C VAL A 107 -7.20 1.85 -9.95
N TYR A 108 -5.88 1.98 -10.03
CA TYR A 108 -5.22 3.25 -10.34
C TYR A 108 -4.24 3.07 -11.49
N ARG A 109 -4.28 3.99 -12.44
CA ARG A 109 -3.32 4.15 -13.52
C ARG A 109 -3.03 5.64 -13.65
N GLY A 110 -1.79 6.04 -13.41
CA GLY A 110 -1.38 7.44 -13.43
C GLY A 110 0.13 7.58 -13.37
N GLY A 111 0.61 8.81 -13.29
CA GLY A 111 2.02 9.15 -13.11
C GLY A 111 2.22 10.11 -11.94
N ALA A 112 3.48 10.34 -11.57
CA ALA A 112 3.94 11.26 -10.54
C ALA A 112 3.69 10.83 -9.07
N PHE A 113 4.71 10.22 -8.47
CA PHE A 113 4.90 10.14 -7.01
C PHE A 113 6.41 10.17 -6.71
N GLN A 114 6.82 11.00 -5.76
CA GLN A 114 8.15 10.88 -5.15
C GLN A 114 8.10 9.94 -3.97
N ASN A 115 7.01 10.04 -3.20
CA ASN A 115 6.73 9.18 -2.07
C ASN A 115 5.33 8.60 -2.23
N LEU A 116 5.22 7.29 -2.00
CA LEU A 116 3.99 6.55 -2.04
C LEU A 116 3.71 5.95 -0.66
N ILE A 117 2.54 6.24 -0.13
CA ILE A 117 2.11 5.73 1.18
C ILE A 117 0.80 4.98 1.00
N LEU A 118 0.73 3.79 1.57
CA LEU A 118 -0.54 3.11 1.80
C LEU A 118 -1.00 3.44 3.21
N ASP A 119 -2.15 4.10 3.30
CA ASP A 119 -2.78 4.51 4.55
C ASP A 119 -4.03 3.65 4.77
N TYR A 120 -3.98 2.77 5.75
CA TYR A 120 -5.08 1.89 6.13
C TYR A 120 -5.91 2.60 7.20
N ARG A 121 -7.05 3.15 6.79
CA ARG A 121 -8.00 3.86 7.63
C ARG A 121 -9.21 2.96 7.89
N GLU A 122 -10.01 3.30 8.90
CA GLU A 122 -11.31 2.63 9.17
C GLU A 122 -12.24 2.67 7.94
N THR A 123 -12.17 3.75 7.16
CA THR A 123 -13.00 3.95 5.96
C THR A 123 -12.49 3.24 4.71
N GLY A 124 -11.32 2.59 4.78
CA GLY A 124 -10.74 1.83 3.67
C GLY A 124 -9.24 2.04 3.47
N THR A 125 -8.72 1.48 2.37
CA THR A 125 -7.32 1.65 1.98
C THR A 125 -7.17 2.87 1.07
N TRP A 126 -6.26 3.76 1.44
CA TRP A 126 -5.92 4.96 0.69
C TRP A 126 -4.49 4.90 0.16
N LEU A 127 -4.33 5.32 -1.09
CA LEU A 127 -3.05 5.54 -1.74
C LEU A 127 -2.75 7.03 -1.68
N ILE A 128 -1.74 7.42 -0.91
CA ILE A 128 -1.29 8.81 -0.82
C ILE A 128 -0.08 8.98 -1.73
N LEU A 129 -0.23 9.85 -2.72
CA LEU A 129 0.81 10.22 -3.68
C LEU A 129 1.32 11.60 -3.32
N ARG A 130 2.61 11.71 -2.98
CA ARG A 130 3.25 13.00 -2.70
C ARG A 130 4.21 13.36 -3.82
N VAL A 131 4.09 14.58 -4.31
CA VAL A 131 4.96 15.17 -5.31
C VAL A 131 5.24 16.61 -4.86
N TRP A 132 6.45 16.86 -4.36
CA TRP A 132 6.85 18.15 -3.81
C TRP A 132 5.83 18.58 -2.73
N GLU A 133 5.24 19.78 -2.88
CA GLU A 133 4.23 20.34 -1.97
C GLU A 133 2.81 19.84 -2.24
N THR A 134 2.61 18.99 -3.26
CA THR A 134 1.29 18.47 -3.61
C THR A 134 1.11 17.07 -3.04
N THR A 135 -0.01 16.88 -2.34
CA THR A 135 -0.44 15.56 -1.86
C THR A 135 -1.76 15.23 -2.52
N THR A 136 -1.86 14.04 -3.12
CA THR A 136 -3.11 13.50 -3.65
C THR A 136 -3.45 12.24 -2.89
N GLU A 137 -4.68 12.15 -2.41
CA GLU A 137 -5.21 10.96 -1.74
C GLU A 137 -6.19 10.25 -2.66
N CYS A 138 -5.95 8.98 -2.91
CA CYS A 138 -6.77 8.13 -3.75
C CYS A 138 -7.36 6.99 -2.92
N ARG A 139 -8.69 6.92 -2.79
CA ARG A 139 -9.33 5.73 -2.21
C ARG A 139 -9.22 4.58 -3.20
N ILE A 140 -8.64 3.45 -2.78
CA ILE A 140 -8.38 2.28 -3.63
C ILE A 140 -9.08 1.00 -3.16
N SER A 141 -9.71 1.00 -1.98
CA SER A 141 -10.56 -0.12 -1.55
C SER A 141 -12.00 0.04 -2.04
N ASP A 142 -12.65 -1.09 -2.32
CA ASP A 142 -14.09 -1.19 -2.61
C ASP A 142 -14.55 -0.37 -3.83
N VAL A 143 -13.63 -0.06 -4.74
CA VAL A 143 -13.87 0.69 -5.96
C VAL A 143 -13.28 -0.02 -7.18
N ALA A 144 -13.95 0.10 -8.32
CA ALA A 144 -13.42 -0.39 -9.59
C ALA A 144 -12.28 0.50 -10.13
N LYS A 145 -12.34 1.80 -9.82
CA LYS A 145 -11.33 2.80 -10.18
C LYS A 145 -11.12 3.74 -8.99
N ALA A 146 -9.88 4.13 -8.75
CA ALA A 146 -9.48 4.95 -7.63
C ALA A 146 -10.12 6.34 -7.70
N ILE A 147 -10.61 6.82 -6.56
CA ILE A 147 -11.19 8.16 -6.43
C ILE A 147 -10.14 9.04 -5.78
N CYS A 148 -9.51 9.90 -6.59
CA CYS A 148 -8.39 10.75 -6.17
C CYS A 148 -8.84 12.18 -5.90
N ARG A 149 -8.35 12.77 -4.81
CA ARG A 149 -8.57 14.18 -4.45
C ARG A 149 -7.26 14.83 -4.04
N PRO A 150 -6.97 16.07 -4.48
CA PRO A 150 -5.86 16.83 -3.92
C PRO A 150 -6.15 17.13 -2.45
N VAL A 151 -5.13 17.02 -1.62
CA VAL A 151 -5.15 17.49 -0.24
C VAL A 151 -4.55 18.88 -0.24
N THR A 152 -5.39 19.88 0.00
CA THR A 152 -4.91 21.22 0.30
C THR A 152 -4.20 21.18 1.64
N PRO A 153 -2.92 21.58 1.74
CA PRO A 153 -2.28 21.72 3.04
C PRO A 153 -3.16 22.65 3.90
N PRO A 154 -3.35 22.36 5.20
CA PRO A 154 -3.99 23.33 6.07
C PRO A 154 -3.23 24.64 5.93
N ALA A 155 -3.94 25.74 5.67
CA ALA A 155 -3.35 27.06 5.61
C ALA A 155 -2.48 27.20 6.87
N GLN A 156 -1.17 27.41 6.69
CA GLN A 156 -0.29 27.71 7.80
C GLN A 156 -0.89 28.97 8.43
N GLY A 157 -1.60 28.79 9.54
CA GLY A 157 -2.06 29.89 10.37
C GLY A 157 -0.84 30.72 10.72
N PRO A 158 -0.98 32.06 10.83
CA PRO A 158 0.16 32.93 11.03
C PRO A 158 0.97 32.41 12.20
N THR A 159 2.23 32.05 11.93
CA THR A 159 3.26 31.97 12.96
C THR A 159 3.37 33.37 13.54
N GLY A 160 2.58 33.60 14.59
CA GLY A 160 2.67 34.76 15.46
C GLY A 160 3.95 34.72 16.29
N PRO A 161 4.31 35.87 16.86
CA PRO A 161 5.61 36.53 16.76
C PRO A 161 6.80 35.82 17.40
#